data_AF-A0A7C1AEK9-F1
#
_entry.id   AF-A0A7C1AEK9-F1
#
_cell.length_a   1.000
_cell.length_b   1.000
_cell.length_c   1.000
_cell.angle_alpha   90.00
_cell.angle_beta   90.00
_cell.angle_gamma   90.00
#
_symmetry.space_group_name_H-M   'P 1'
#
loop_
_entity.id
_entity.type
_entity.pdbx_description
1 polymer ?
#
loop_
_entity_poly.entity_id
_entity_poly.type
_entity_poly.pdbx_seq_one_letter_code
_entity_poly.pdbx_strand_id
1 'polypeptide(L)'
;MICEGPTDRTVLEAVLDSYIDDYEPIAIQPPRDAADTEGRKRGTGWKGVRAWCTSEVSSNKDGWSTLLENTDLLIIQLDADVAAEPQINRAKPCPPAADSANEVRGLILQWLGLNALPGNVVLCVPSMASETWALVSLFPKNPAVVACDRQRAGGVCIECRTDIKSILRRAGRRLSPKLVVSQDGGLKNQAAGYRAVQERMTIGWPKVVASCGEAARFDTELRAATP
;
A
#
# COMPACT_ATOMS: atom_id res chain seq x y z
N MET A 1 11.15 1.59 -4.30
CA MET A 1 9.88 1.20 -3.64
C MET A 1 10.15 0.16 -2.56
N ILE A 2 9.57 0.40 -1.37
CA ILE A 2 9.51 -0.54 -0.25
C ILE A 2 8.03 -0.84 -0.04
N CYS A 3 7.62 -2.10 -0.14
CA CYS A 3 6.23 -2.52 0.02
C CYS A 3 6.12 -3.68 1.01
N GLU A 4 4.95 -3.86 1.56
CA GLU A 4 4.61 -5.00 2.41
C GLU A 4 4.67 -6.33 1.63
N GLY A 5 4.14 -6.33 0.40
CA GLY A 5 4.05 -7.52 -0.42
C GLY A 5 4.07 -7.27 -1.93
N PRO A 6 4.14 -8.36 -2.72
CA PRO A 6 4.21 -8.28 -4.18
C PRO A 6 2.96 -7.71 -4.84
N THR A 7 1.78 -7.92 -4.24
CA THR A 7 0.52 -7.39 -4.77
C THR A 7 0.39 -5.90 -4.55
N ASP A 8 0.84 -5.41 -3.39
CA ASP A 8 0.85 -3.98 -3.05
C ASP A 8 1.74 -3.20 -4.02
N ARG A 9 2.89 -3.79 -4.36
CA ARG A 9 3.74 -3.26 -5.42
C ARG A 9 3.02 -3.19 -6.78
N THR A 10 2.28 -4.23 -7.17
CA THR A 10 1.54 -4.21 -8.44
C THR A 10 0.44 -3.14 -8.45
N VAL A 11 -0.20 -2.91 -7.30
CA VAL A 11 -1.16 -1.81 -7.13
C VAL A 11 -0.45 -0.47 -7.27
N LEU A 12 0.69 -0.28 -6.62
CA LEU A 12 1.49 0.95 -6.73
C LEU A 12 1.99 1.23 -8.15
N GLU A 13 2.52 0.21 -8.84
CA GLU A 13 2.91 0.32 -10.25
C GLU A 13 1.71 0.76 -11.10
N ALA A 14 0.52 0.19 -10.88
CA ALA A 14 -0.69 0.64 -11.57
C ALA A 14 -1.03 2.12 -11.31
N VAL A 15 -0.77 2.63 -10.10
CA VAL A 15 -0.96 4.05 -9.77
C VAL A 15 0.08 4.91 -10.50
N LEU A 16 1.35 4.54 -10.46
CA LEU A 16 2.43 5.27 -11.12
C LEU A 16 2.22 5.33 -12.64
N ASP A 17 1.82 4.20 -13.24
CA ASP A 17 1.49 4.10 -14.67
C ASP A 17 0.30 5.00 -15.08
N SER A 18 -0.46 5.56 -14.12
CA SER A 18 -1.55 6.49 -14.42
C SER A 18 -1.10 7.94 -14.55
N TYR A 19 0.16 8.24 -14.20
CA TYR A 19 0.70 9.61 -14.10
C TYR A 19 2.09 9.81 -14.68
N ILE A 20 2.92 8.77 -14.69
CA ILE A 20 4.32 8.88 -15.06
C ILE A 20 4.54 8.02 -16.30
N ASP A 21 4.76 8.69 -17.44
CA ASP A 21 4.94 8.02 -18.73
C ASP A 21 6.26 7.24 -18.83
N ASP A 22 7.30 7.69 -18.11
CA ASP A 22 8.62 7.06 -18.12
C ASP A 22 9.23 7.06 -16.70
N TYR A 23 9.38 5.87 -16.12
CA TYR A 23 10.08 5.65 -14.86
C TYR A 23 10.64 4.24 -14.79
N GLU A 24 11.73 4.07 -14.04
CA GLU A 24 12.25 2.74 -13.73
C GLU A 24 11.89 2.36 -12.28
N PRO A 25 10.91 1.46 -12.06
CA PRO A 25 10.63 0.99 -10.72
C PRO A 25 11.82 0.18 -10.21
N ILE A 26 12.42 0.59 -9.09
CA ILE A 26 13.38 -0.22 -8.34
C ILE A 26 12.69 -0.76 -7.08
N ALA A 27 12.58 -2.08 -6.95
CA ALA A 27 12.00 -2.71 -5.77
C ALA A 27 13.11 -3.05 -4.78
N ILE A 28 13.07 -2.38 -3.62
CA ILE A 28 14.05 -2.55 -2.54
C ILE A 28 13.57 -3.63 -1.57
N GLN A 29 12.26 -3.69 -1.29
CA GLN A 29 11.61 -4.73 -0.49
C GLN A 29 10.14 -4.88 -0.92
N PRO A 30 9.57 -6.10 -1.00
CA PRO A 30 10.30 -7.36 -1.08
C PRO A 30 11.14 -7.43 -2.38
N PRO A 31 12.19 -8.26 -2.40
CA PRO A 31 13.03 -8.42 -3.59
C PRO A 31 12.24 -8.97 -4.79
N ARG A 32 12.72 -8.64 -6.00
CA ARG A 32 12.10 -9.02 -7.28
C ARG A 32 12.18 -10.51 -7.58
N ASP A 33 13.24 -11.16 -7.15
CA ASP A 33 13.52 -12.55 -7.47
C ASP A 33 13.93 -13.34 -6.23
N ALA A 34 14.01 -14.66 -6.41
CA ALA A 34 14.53 -15.55 -5.38
C ALA A 34 16.07 -15.43 -5.28
N ALA A 35 16.79 -14.79 -6.20
CA ALA A 35 18.24 -14.72 -6.13
C ALA A 35 18.72 -13.71 -5.06
N ASP A 36 17.90 -12.72 -4.74
CA ASP A 36 18.18 -11.78 -3.66
C ASP A 36 18.08 -12.47 -2.28
N THR A 37 19.26 -12.84 -1.76
CA THR A 37 19.40 -13.47 -0.45
C THR A 37 19.26 -12.49 0.71
N GLU A 38 19.47 -11.18 0.49
CA GLU A 38 19.36 -10.16 1.54
C GLU A 38 17.90 -9.77 1.80
N GLY A 39 17.11 -9.57 0.74
CA GLY A 39 15.68 -9.34 0.85
C GLY A 39 14.93 -10.54 1.46
N ARG A 40 15.44 -11.77 1.27
CA ARG A 40 14.95 -12.97 1.98
C ARG A 40 15.26 -12.98 3.48
N LYS A 41 16.44 -12.49 3.90
CA LYS A 41 16.80 -12.39 5.32
C LYS A 41 15.91 -11.42 6.08
N ARG A 42 15.43 -10.35 5.42
CA ARG A 42 14.53 -9.34 6.03
C ARG A 42 13.07 -9.81 6.16
N GLY A 43 12.65 -10.80 5.38
CA GLY A 43 11.29 -11.37 5.40
C GLY A 43 10.25 -10.50 4.69
N THR A 44 9.12 -11.08 4.28
CA THR A 44 7.99 -10.36 3.69
C THR A 44 7.05 -9.79 4.75
N GLY A 45 6.14 -8.89 4.37
CA GLY A 45 5.18 -8.29 5.27
C GLY A 45 5.73 -7.07 6.00
N TRP A 46 4.93 -6.51 6.91
CA TRP A 46 5.26 -5.28 7.62
C TRP A 46 6.56 -5.34 8.42
N LYS A 47 6.95 -6.53 8.89
CA LYS A 47 8.24 -6.74 9.59
C LYS A 47 9.43 -6.48 8.67
N GLY A 48 9.32 -6.81 7.38
CA GLY A 48 10.34 -6.53 6.37
C GLY A 48 10.47 -5.03 6.11
N VAL A 49 9.33 -4.34 6.00
CA VAL A 49 9.30 -2.86 5.90
C VAL A 49 9.98 -2.24 7.12
N ARG A 50 9.59 -2.64 8.34
CA ARG A 50 10.21 -2.17 9.58
C ARG A 50 11.71 -2.44 9.61
N ALA A 51 12.13 -3.66 9.30
CA ALA A 51 13.54 -4.06 9.33
C ALA A 51 14.38 -3.17 8.42
N TRP A 52 13.89 -2.92 7.19
CA TRP A 52 14.53 -2.00 6.25
C TRP A 52 14.60 -0.57 6.81
N CYS A 53 13.48 -0.03 7.29
CA CYS A 53 13.43 1.32 7.86
C CYS A 53 14.48 1.50 8.98
N THR A 54 14.58 0.52 9.89
CA THR A 54 15.52 0.57 11.03
C THR A 54 16.97 0.32 10.66
N SER A 55 17.26 -0.44 9.58
CA SER A 55 18.63 -0.66 9.12
C SER A 55 19.23 0.61 8.52
N GLU A 56 18.41 1.42 7.86
CA GLU A 56 18.84 2.72 7.32
C GLU A 56 19.20 3.70 8.45
N VAL A 57 18.46 3.71 9.57
CA VAL A 57 18.79 4.51 10.75
C VAL A 57 20.11 4.07 11.38
N SER A 58 20.31 2.76 11.50
CA SER A 58 21.49 2.20 12.18
C SER A 58 22.76 2.36 11.36
N SER A 59 22.65 2.52 10.05
CA SER A 59 23.76 2.75 9.11
C SER A 59 24.13 4.24 8.99
N ASN A 60 23.43 5.13 9.71
CA ASN A 60 23.43 6.56 9.39
C ASN A 60 24.57 7.35 10.05
N LYS A 61 25.62 7.62 9.26
CA LYS A 61 26.07 9.00 9.04
C LYS A 61 25.74 9.52 7.63
N ASP A 62 25.75 8.65 6.60
CA ASP A 62 25.58 9.05 5.18
C ASP A 62 24.63 8.14 4.35
N GLY A 63 23.92 7.19 4.99
CA GLY A 63 23.14 6.15 4.28
C GLY A 63 21.86 6.68 3.64
N TRP A 64 21.11 7.49 4.40
CA TRP A 64 19.90 8.15 3.91
C TRP A 64 20.20 9.15 2.80
N SER A 65 21.30 9.90 2.89
CA SER A 65 21.69 10.86 1.85
C SER A 65 22.02 10.14 0.55
N THR A 66 22.81 9.05 0.60
CA THR A 66 23.19 8.29 -0.61
C THR A 66 21.98 7.69 -1.33
N LEU A 67 21.01 7.11 -0.61
CA LEU A 67 19.81 6.55 -1.23
C LEU A 67 18.96 7.65 -1.89
N LEU A 68 18.77 8.77 -1.18
CA LEU A 68 17.96 9.89 -1.67
C LEU A 68 18.65 10.68 -2.79
N GLU A 69 19.99 10.72 -2.82
CA GLU A 69 20.78 11.33 -3.91
C GLU A 69 20.65 10.57 -5.22
N ASN A 70 20.45 9.25 -5.16
CA ASN A 70 20.37 8.39 -6.34
C ASN A 70 18.93 7.96 -6.67
N THR A 71 17.92 8.58 -6.04
CA THR A 71 16.51 8.21 -6.22
C THR A 71 15.65 9.47 -6.40
N ASP A 72 15.00 9.61 -7.55
CA ASP A 72 14.07 10.72 -7.82
C ASP A 72 12.85 10.68 -6.90
N LEU A 73 12.37 9.47 -6.59
CA LEU A 73 11.20 9.26 -5.73
C LEU A 73 11.29 7.94 -4.95
N LEU A 74 11.20 8.03 -3.62
CA LEU A 74 11.12 6.88 -2.73
C LEU A 74 9.68 6.71 -2.22
N ILE A 75 9.05 5.58 -2.55
CA ILE A 75 7.74 5.21 -2.01
C ILE A 75 7.91 4.09 -0.97
N ILE A 76 7.34 4.30 0.22
CA ILE A 76 7.22 3.30 1.28
C ILE A 76 5.73 2.98 1.47
N GLN A 77 5.35 1.73 1.23
CA GLN A 77 3.99 1.22 1.41
C GLN A 77 3.88 0.29 2.60
N LEU A 78 2.84 0.52 3.38
CA LEU A 78 2.43 -0.32 4.50
C LEU A 78 0.94 -0.12 4.78
N ASP A 79 0.17 -1.19 4.93
CA ASP A 79 -1.26 -1.08 5.25
C ASP A 79 -1.46 -0.72 6.73
N ALA A 80 -2.52 0.04 7.04
CA ALA A 80 -2.74 0.51 8.41
C ALA A 80 -3.32 -0.55 9.36
N ASP A 81 -3.70 -1.74 8.86
CA ASP A 81 -4.11 -2.87 9.69
C ASP A 81 -2.99 -3.34 10.63
N VAL A 82 -1.73 -3.07 10.26
CA VAL A 82 -0.55 -3.26 11.11
C VAL A 82 -0.67 -2.53 12.45
N ALA A 83 -1.46 -1.45 12.54
CA ALA A 83 -1.71 -0.75 13.79
C ALA A 83 -2.39 -1.64 14.85
N ALA A 84 -3.12 -2.68 14.41
CA ALA A 84 -3.81 -3.63 15.28
C ALA A 84 -2.91 -4.79 15.73
N GLU A 85 -1.70 -4.92 15.18
CA GLU A 85 -0.73 -5.92 15.62
C GLU A 85 -0.43 -5.75 17.12
N PRO A 86 -0.44 -6.82 17.93
CA PRO A 86 -0.27 -6.71 19.38
C PRO A 86 1.01 -5.98 19.81
N GLN A 87 2.07 -6.07 19.01
CA GLN A 87 3.35 -5.40 19.29
C GLN A 87 3.38 -3.91 18.91
N ILE A 88 2.38 -3.43 18.15
CA ILE A 88 2.24 -2.03 17.76
C ILE A 88 1.12 -1.39 18.57
N ASN A 89 -0.08 -1.99 18.58
CA ASN A 89 -1.23 -1.59 19.40
C ASN A 89 -1.55 -0.09 19.32
N ARG A 90 -1.65 0.44 18.09
CA ARG A 90 -2.00 1.84 17.80
C ARG A 90 -3.27 2.00 16.98
N ALA A 91 -3.99 0.90 16.70
CA ALA A 91 -5.22 0.95 15.93
C ALA A 91 -6.24 1.91 16.56
N LYS A 92 -6.92 2.66 15.71
CA LYS A 92 -8.02 3.55 16.06
C LYS A 92 -9.32 3.03 15.43
N PRO A 93 -10.49 3.42 15.97
CA PRO A 93 -11.76 3.13 15.33
C PRO A 93 -11.80 3.65 13.90
N CYS A 94 -12.43 2.88 13.01
CA CYS A 94 -12.65 3.24 11.62
C CYS A 94 -14.16 3.12 11.34
N PRO A 95 -14.84 4.18 10.86
CA PRO A 95 -14.32 5.45 10.36
C PRO A 95 -13.94 6.50 11.44
N PRO A 96 -13.07 7.48 11.11
CA PRO A 96 -12.50 7.74 9.78
C PRO A 96 -11.29 6.86 9.45
N ALA A 97 -11.10 6.55 8.16
CA ALA A 97 -9.98 5.75 7.64
C ALA A 97 -8.59 6.31 7.98
N ALA A 98 -8.50 7.62 8.17
CA ALA A 98 -7.25 8.33 8.41
C ALA A 98 -6.63 8.08 9.79
N ASP A 99 -7.41 7.67 10.80
CA ASP A 99 -6.92 7.66 12.19
C ASP A 99 -5.81 6.61 12.39
N SER A 100 -6.06 5.35 12.02
CA SER A 100 -5.03 4.31 12.05
C SER A 100 -3.92 4.57 11.01
N ALA A 101 -4.26 5.12 9.84
CA ALA A 101 -3.27 5.46 8.82
C ALA A 101 -2.26 6.51 9.33
N ASN A 102 -2.72 7.53 10.06
CA ASN A 102 -1.86 8.53 10.68
C ASN A 102 -0.93 7.93 11.74
N GLU A 103 -1.42 7.01 12.57
CA GLU A 103 -0.61 6.28 13.56
C GLU A 103 0.50 5.48 12.87
N VAL A 104 0.21 4.84 11.74
CA VAL A 104 1.18 4.05 10.97
C VAL A 104 2.17 4.93 10.23
N ARG A 105 1.75 6.07 9.68
CA ARG A 105 2.69 7.06 9.11
C ARG A 105 3.66 7.59 10.16
N GLY A 106 3.17 7.90 11.36
CA GLY A 106 4.01 8.28 12.49
C GLY A 106 4.94 7.16 12.95
N LEU A 107 4.48 5.90 12.88
CA LEU A 107 5.30 4.73 13.18
C LEU A 107 6.42 4.53 12.16
N ILE A 108 6.15 4.72 10.86
CA ILE A 108 7.18 4.67 9.83
C ILE A 108 8.23 5.75 10.11
N LEU A 109 7.84 7.00 10.35
CA LEU A 109 8.77 8.07 10.73
C LEU A 109 9.66 7.70 11.93
N GLN A 110 9.08 7.07 12.96
CA GLN A 110 9.84 6.55 14.11
C GLN A 110 10.85 5.48 13.70
N TRP A 111 10.49 4.56 12.80
CA TRP A 111 11.41 3.55 12.29
C TRP A 111 12.53 4.15 11.43
N LEU A 112 12.25 5.24 10.71
CA LEU A 112 13.22 5.99 9.92
C LEU A 112 14.05 6.97 10.77
N GLY A 113 13.73 7.17 12.05
CA GLY A 113 14.40 8.15 12.90
C GLY A 113 14.23 9.60 12.42
N LEU A 114 13.13 9.89 11.72
CA LEU A 114 12.84 11.19 11.11
C LEU A 114 11.68 11.90 11.81
N ASN A 115 11.74 13.23 11.86
CA ASN A 115 10.62 14.07 12.33
C ASN A 115 9.68 14.47 11.18
N ALA A 116 10.18 14.48 9.96
CA ALA A 116 9.45 14.78 8.73
C ALA A 116 10.10 14.05 7.56
N LEU A 117 9.32 13.79 6.51
CA LEU A 117 9.82 13.15 5.29
C LEU A 117 10.55 14.19 4.41
N PRO A 118 11.64 13.80 3.74
CA PRO A 118 12.18 14.55 2.61
C PRO A 118 11.16 14.71 1.49
N GLY A 119 11.29 15.75 0.67
CA GLY A 119 10.31 16.08 -0.38
C GLY A 119 10.15 15.02 -1.47
N ASN A 120 11.17 14.18 -1.69
CA ASN A 120 11.15 13.06 -2.62
C ASN A 120 10.80 11.71 -1.96
N VAL A 121 10.24 11.72 -0.75
CA VAL A 121 9.78 10.49 -0.06
C VAL A 121 8.29 10.57 0.21
N VAL A 122 7.55 9.57 -0.28
CA VAL A 122 6.10 9.48 -0.13
C VAL A 122 5.70 8.21 0.60
N LEU A 123 4.79 8.32 1.56
CA LEU A 123 4.20 7.16 2.24
C LEU A 123 2.87 6.80 1.58
N CYS A 124 2.75 5.54 1.16
CA CYS A 124 1.51 4.94 0.74
C CYS A 124 0.94 4.11 1.89
N VAL A 125 -0.04 4.64 2.61
CA VAL A 125 -0.67 3.94 3.74
C VAL A 125 -2.16 3.75 3.47
N PRO A 126 -2.56 2.71 2.74
CA PRO A 126 -3.96 2.30 2.68
C PRO A 126 -4.49 2.04 4.09
N SER A 127 -5.78 2.31 4.34
CA SER A 127 -6.35 2.14 5.69
C SER A 127 -6.36 0.68 6.14
N MET A 128 -7.35 -0.14 5.78
CA MET A 128 -7.32 -1.55 6.20
C MET A 128 -6.54 -2.46 5.26
N ALA A 129 -6.55 -2.19 3.95
CA ALA A 129 -5.98 -3.10 2.97
C ALA A 129 -5.81 -2.44 1.60
N SER A 130 -4.66 -2.62 0.94
CA SER A 130 -4.42 -2.16 -0.43
C SER A 130 -5.37 -2.81 -1.46
N GLU A 131 -5.91 -4.01 -1.16
CA GLU A 131 -6.90 -4.69 -2.01
C GLU A 131 -8.20 -3.91 -2.15
N THR A 132 -8.44 -2.95 -1.24
CA THR A 132 -9.55 -2.01 -1.35
C THR A 132 -9.43 -1.21 -2.63
N TRP A 133 -8.22 -0.73 -2.95
CA TRP A 133 -7.96 0.05 -4.16
C TRP A 133 -8.10 -0.81 -5.42
N ALA A 134 -7.68 -2.08 -5.37
CA ALA A 134 -7.92 -3.05 -6.43
C ALA A 134 -9.42 -3.32 -6.66
N LEU A 135 -10.21 -3.45 -5.58
CA LEU A 135 -11.66 -3.63 -5.68
C LEU A 135 -12.34 -2.42 -6.33
N VAL A 136 -12.01 -1.22 -5.87
CA VAL A 136 -12.63 0.03 -6.34
C VAL A 136 -12.26 0.30 -7.80
N SER A 137 -11.01 0.10 -8.20
CA SER A 137 -10.57 0.32 -9.59
C SER A 137 -11.20 -0.69 -10.56
N LEU A 138 -11.22 -1.98 -10.21
CA LEU A 138 -11.70 -3.04 -11.10
C LEU A 138 -13.22 -3.22 -11.09
N PHE A 139 -13.88 -2.93 -9.97
CA PHE A 139 -15.30 -3.18 -9.75
C PHE A 139 -16.00 -2.00 -9.06
N PRO A 140 -15.94 -0.78 -9.62
CA PRO A 140 -16.46 0.44 -8.97
C PRO A 140 -17.97 0.42 -8.72
N LYS A 141 -18.73 -0.42 -9.44
CA LYS A 141 -20.18 -0.60 -9.27
C LYS A 141 -20.53 -1.69 -8.25
N ASN A 142 -19.55 -2.28 -7.57
CA ASN A 142 -19.82 -3.27 -6.54
C ASN A 142 -20.56 -2.60 -5.36
N PRO A 143 -21.68 -3.16 -4.85
CA PRO A 143 -22.44 -2.56 -3.75
C PRO A 143 -21.65 -2.32 -2.46
N ALA A 144 -20.50 -3.00 -2.28
CA ALA A 144 -19.61 -2.77 -1.16
C ALA A 144 -18.83 -1.44 -1.28
N VAL A 145 -18.63 -0.93 -2.49
CA VAL A 145 -17.90 0.32 -2.76
C VAL A 145 -18.81 1.48 -2.39
N VAL A 146 -18.65 1.94 -1.16
CA VAL A 146 -19.38 3.07 -0.58
C VAL A 146 -18.35 4.06 -0.04
N ALA A 147 -18.46 5.31 -0.45
CA ALA A 147 -17.60 6.38 0.02
C ALA A 147 -17.73 6.55 1.54
N CYS A 148 -16.66 7.01 2.18
CA CYS A 148 -16.59 7.11 3.63
C CYS A 148 -17.51 8.23 4.15
N ASP A 149 -18.59 7.85 4.82
CA ASP A 149 -19.48 8.78 5.51
C ASP A 149 -18.96 9.04 6.93
N ARG A 150 -18.29 10.19 7.11
CA ARG A 150 -17.70 10.63 8.38
C ARG A 150 -18.71 11.20 9.37
N GLN A 151 -19.95 11.47 8.95
CA GLN A 151 -20.95 12.14 9.78
C GLN A 151 -21.98 11.19 10.39
N ARG A 152 -22.02 9.94 9.93
CA ARG A 152 -22.96 8.94 10.41
C ARG A 152 -22.36 8.09 11.52
N ALA A 153 -23.02 8.04 12.67
CA ALA A 153 -22.75 7.02 13.69
C ALA A 153 -23.01 5.63 13.07
N GLY A 154 -22.01 4.75 13.09
CA GLY A 154 -22.04 3.49 12.34
C GLY A 154 -21.81 3.65 10.82
N GLY A 155 -21.14 4.74 10.42
CA GLY A 155 -20.85 5.08 9.03
C GLY A 155 -20.16 3.95 8.26
N VAL A 156 -20.53 3.81 7.00
CA VAL A 156 -19.94 2.84 6.08
C VAL A 156 -18.79 3.53 5.36
N CYS A 157 -17.64 2.87 5.29
CA CYS A 157 -16.47 3.36 4.59
C CYS A 157 -15.77 2.16 3.96
N ILE A 158 -15.60 2.19 2.64
CA ILE A 158 -14.97 1.11 1.88
C ILE A 158 -13.56 0.79 2.41
N GLU A 159 -12.81 1.81 2.83
CA GLU A 159 -11.46 1.69 3.39
C GLU A 159 -11.42 1.09 4.80
N CYS A 160 -12.54 1.07 5.52
CA CYS A 160 -12.64 0.48 6.86
C CYS A 160 -13.03 -1.00 6.88
N ARG A 161 -13.23 -1.63 5.70
CA ARG A 161 -13.72 -3.01 5.62
C ARG A 161 -12.59 -4.01 5.84
N THR A 162 -12.82 -5.00 6.70
CA THR A 162 -11.90 -6.11 6.97
C THR A 162 -12.14 -7.34 6.07
N ASP A 163 -13.29 -7.39 5.39
CA ASP A 163 -13.70 -8.53 4.56
C ASP A 163 -13.39 -8.33 3.05
N ILE A 164 -12.56 -7.35 2.70
CA ILE A 164 -12.25 -6.94 1.32
C ILE A 164 -11.75 -8.12 0.47
N LYS A 165 -10.88 -8.99 0.99
CA LYS A 165 -10.39 -10.18 0.27
C LYS A 165 -11.53 -11.10 -0.17
N SER A 166 -12.53 -11.29 0.69
CA SER A 166 -13.72 -12.10 0.39
C SER A 166 -14.57 -11.46 -0.72
N ILE A 167 -14.74 -10.14 -0.67
CA ILE A 167 -15.49 -9.38 -1.67
C ILE A 167 -14.76 -9.40 -3.02
N LEU A 168 -13.46 -9.14 -3.02
CA LEU A 168 -12.61 -9.12 -4.21
C LEU A 168 -12.58 -10.49 -4.88
N ARG A 169 -12.46 -11.58 -4.10
CA ARG A 169 -12.58 -12.95 -4.62
C ARG A 169 -13.91 -13.18 -5.35
N ARG A 170 -15.02 -12.73 -4.77
CA ARG A 170 -16.37 -12.92 -5.33
C ARG A 170 -16.61 -12.06 -6.58
N ALA A 171 -16.15 -10.82 -6.55
CA ALA A 171 -16.24 -9.88 -7.66
C ALA A 171 -15.38 -10.35 -8.84
N GLY A 172 -14.13 -10.76 -8.56
CA GLY A 172 -13.16 -11.28 -9.51
C GLY A 172 -13.33 -12.75 -9.89
N ARG A 173 -14.44 -13.40 -9.52
CA ARG A 173 -14.62 -14.86 -9.73
C ARG A 173 -14.52 -15.30 -11.19
N ARG A 174 -14.72 -14.40 -12.16
CA ARG A 174 -14.60 -14.67 -13.60
C ARG A 174 -13.22 -14.35 -14.18
N LEU A 175 -12.34 -13.71 -13.42
CA LEU A 175 -10.98 -13.41 -13.87
C LEU A 175 -10.14 -14.69 -13.94
N SER A 176 -9.20 -14.70 -14.88
CA SER A 176 -8.17 -15.73 -15.01
C SER A 176 -6.87 -15.02 -15.44
N PRO A 177 -5.78 -15.08 -14.64
CA PRO A 177 -5.67 -15.71 -13.32
C PRO A 177 -6.59 -15.06 -12.26
N LYS A 178 -6.86 -15.77 -11.15
CA LYS A 178 -7.65 -15.24 -10.02
C LYS A 178 -6.85 -14.18 -9.27
N LEU A 179 -7.53 -13.17 -8.72
CA LEU A 179 -6.90 -12.17 -7.82
C LEU A 179 -6.66 -12.73 -6.42
N VAL A 180 -7.62 -13.51 -5.91
CA VAL A 180 -7.61 -14.07 -4.56
C VAL A 180 -8.06 -15.53 -4.63
N VAL A 181 -7.32 -16.41 -3.98
CA VAL A 181 -7.60 -17.86 -3.89
C VAL A 181 -7.74 -18.29 -2.44
N SER A 182 -8.39 -19.44 -2.23
CA SER A 182 -8.39 -20.10 -0.93
C SER A 182 -7.16 -21.00 -0.86
N GLN A 183 -6.33 -20.82 0.16
CA GLN A 183 -5.13 -21.61 0.38
C GLN A 183 -4.86 -21.69 1.89
N ASP A 184 -4.53 -22.88 2.39
CA ASP A 184 -4.20 -23.15 3.81
C ASP A 184 -5.25 -22.64 4.80
N GLY A 185 -6.53 -22.82 4.46
CA GLY A 185 -7.66 -22.36 5.29
C GLY A 185 -7.90 -20.85 5.27
N GLY A 186 -7.12 -20.07 4.51
CA GLY A 186 -7.24 -18.62 4.40
C GLY A 186 -7.41 -18.12 2.97
N LEU A 187 -7.65 -16.82 2.83
CA LEU A 187 -7.63 -16.14 1.53
C LEU A 187 -6.24 -15.57 1.26
N LYS A 188 -5.69 -15.88 0.09
CA LYS A 188 -4.37 -15.42 -0.35
C LYS A 188 -4.49 -14.67 -1.67
N ASN A 189 -3.85 -13.51 -1.76
CA ASN A 189 -3.74 -12.79 -3.03
C ASN A 189 -2.82 -13.55 -3.98
N GLN A 190 -3.00 -13.31 -5.27
CA GLN A 190 -2.22 -13.94 -6.32
C GLN A 190 -1.59 -12.87 -7.19
N ALA A 191 -0.27 -12.71 -7.08
CA ALA A 191 0.47 -11.69 -7.82
C ALA A 191 0.27 -11.77 -9.34
N ALA A 192 0.17 -12.99 -9.89
CA ALA A 192 -0.13 -13.19 -11.31
C ALA A 192 -1.50 -12.62 -11.73
N GLY A 193 -2.51 -12.73 -10.86
CA GLY A 193 -3.83 -12.16 -11.12
C GLY A 193 -3.81 -10.63 -11.11
N TYR A 194 -3.10 -10.02 -10.15
CA TYR A 194 -2.95 -8.57 -10.07
C TYR A 194 -2.22 -8.01 -11.29
N ARG A 195 -1.11 -8.64 -11.71
CA ARG A 195 -0.38 -8.25 -12.94
C ARG A 195 -1.25 -8.32 -14.18
N ALA A 196 -2.06 -9.38 -14.31
CA ALA A 196 -2.95 -9.56 -15.45
C ALA A 196 -4.06 -8.49 -15.56
N VAL A 197 -4.30 -7.70 -14.52
CA VAL A 197 -5.30 -6.62 -14.52
C VAL A 197 -4.71 -5.25 -14.20
N GLN A 198 -3.38 -5.10 -14.21
CA GLN A 198 -2.68 -3.86 -13.83
C GLN A 198 -3.18 -2.66 -14.64
N GLU A 199 -3.20 -2.74 -15.97
CA GLU A 199 -3.71 -1.68 -16.86
C GLU A 199 -5.14 -1.26 -16.50
N ARG A 200 -6.01 -2.21 -16.12
CA ARG A 200 -7.38 -1.90 -15.70
C ARG A 200 -7.41 -1.20 -14.35
N MET A 201 -6.47 -1.50 -13.46
CA MET A 201 -6.30 -0.77 -12.20
C MET A 201 -5.82 0.66 -12.47
N THR A 202 -4.86 0.84 -13.37
CA THR A 202 -4.36 2.14 -13.86
C THR A 202 -5.50 3.02 -14.36
N ILE A 203 -6.30 2.51 -15.31
CA ILE A 203 -7.49 3.23 -15.85
C ILE A 203 -8.52 3.52 -14.74
N GLY A 204 -8.63 2.64 -13.75
CA GLY A 204 -9.59 2.74 -12.66
C GLY A 204 -9.17 3.68 -11.53
N TRP A 205 -7.92 4.12 -11.48
CA TRP A 205 -7.35 4.86 -10.35
C TRP A 205 -8.09 6.16 -10.00
N PRO A 206 -8.59 6.99 -10.94
CA PRO A 206 -9.39 8.17 -10.60
C PRO A 206 -10.64 7.86 -9.76
N LYS A 207 -11.23 6.67 -9.93
CA LYS A 207 -12.38 6.22 -9.12
C LYS A 207 -11.97 5.84 -7.70
N VAL A 208 -10.74 5.36 -7.55
CA VAL A 208 -10.16 5.05 -6.24
C VAL A 208 -9.95 6.34 -5.47
N VAL A 209 -9.30 7.35 -6.07
CA VAL A 209 -9.13 8.69 -5.48
C VAL A 209 -10.47 9.31 -5.09
N ALA A 210 -11.50 9.16 -5.91
CA ALA A 210 -12.82 9.69 -5.60
C ALA A 210 -13.55 8.97 -4.44
N SER A 211 -13.21 7.70 -4.17
CA SER A 211 -13.94 6.86 -3.20
C SER A 211 -13.19 6.61 -1.89
N CYS A 212 -11.87 6.79 -1.91
CA CYS A 212 -10.94 6.40 -0.85
C CYS A 212 -10.11 7.62 -0.43
N GLY A 213 -10.23 8.03 0.83
CA GLY A 213 -9.53 9.18 1.39
C GLY A 213 -8.02 8.97 1.48
N GLU A 214 -7.54 7.78 1.85
CA GLU A 214 -6.08 7.55 1.91
C GLU A 214 -5.48 7.41 0.50
N ALA A 215 -6.27 6.95 -0.47
CA ALA A 215 -5.86 6.99 -1.88
C ALA A 215 -5.74 8.43 -2.39
N ALA A 216 -6.72 9.29 -2.09
CA ALA A 216 -6.68 10.70 -2.47
C ALA A 216 -5.51 11.47 -1.83
N ARG A 217 -5.21 11.14 -0.57
CA ARG A 217 -4.03 11.65 0.13
C ARG A 217 -2.74 11.21 -0.57
N PHE A 218 -2.60 9.91 -0.84
CA PHE A 218 -1.43 9.38 -1.53
C PHE A 218 -1.28 10.02 -2.92
N ASP A 219 -2.36 10.16 -3.68
CA ASP A 219 -2.36 10.83 -4.99
C ASP A 219 -1.83 12.26 -4.93
N THR A 220 -2.30 13.02 -3.94
CA THR A 220 -1.88 14.42 -3.74
C THR A 220 -0.39 14.50 -3.37
N GLU A 221 0.07 13.65 -2.44
CA GLU A 221 1.46 13.62 -1.99
C GLU A 221 2.40 13.14 -3.11
N LEU A 222 1.98 12.13 -3.88
CA LEU A 222 2.72 11.62 -5.02
C LEU A 222 2.94 12.71 -6.07
N ARG A 223 1.87 13.42 -6.48
CA ARG A 223 1.97 14.53 -7.45
C ARG A 223 2.87 15.67 -6.98
N ALA A 224 2.93 15.92 -5.68
CA ALA A 224 3.77 16.97 -5.12
C ALA A 224 5.25 16.56 -5.06
N ALA A 225 5.54 15.27 -5.01
CA ALA A 225 6.89 14.71 -4.91
C ALA A 225 7.49 14.32 -6.26
N THR A 226 6.66 14.06 -7.29
CA THR A 226 7.14 13.83 -8.65
C THR A 226 7.70 15.13 -9.24
N PRO A 227 8.93 15.12 -9.79
CA PRO A 227 9.56 16.28 -10.43
C PRO A 227 8.79 16.89 -11.61
#